data_AF-R9LNW2-F1
#
_entry.id   AF-R9LNW2-F1
#
_cell.length_a   1.000
_cell.length_b   1.000
_cell.length_c   1.000
_cell.angle_alpha   90.00
_cell.angle_beta   90.00
_cell.angle_gamma   90.00
#
_symmetry.space_group_name_H-M   'P 1'
#
loop_
_entity.id
_entity.type
_entity.pdbx_description
1 polymer ?
#
loop_
_entity_poly.entity_id
_entity_poly.type
_entity_poly.pdbx_seq_one_letter_code
_entity_poly.pdbx_strand_id
1 'polypeptide(L)'
;MAQQKTGQWVKELLKENGMSKKDLCEQTGLSEKVVDRLLNENEANEQTWNVILTQLNTYPALDYPAESILEDLQNDMNQLGPEAECAVYYGVNDGNLIFTDYKLPGQHDHGANEPIDRLSTIHITLEEAYELFEKQNMTL
;
A
#
# COMPACT_ATOMS: atom_id res chain seq x y z
N MET A 1 -14.96 -5.43 6.02
CA MET A 1 -15.27 -5.04 7.41
C MET A 1 -14.29 -3.95 7.79
N ALA A 2 -14.74 -2.76 8.22
CA ALA A 2 -13.84 -1.68 8.60
C ALA A 2 -12.98 -2.14 9.79
N GLN A 3 -11.67 -2.33 9.60
CA GLN A 3 -10.76 -2.62 10.70
C GLN A 3 -10.86 -1.47 11.71
N GLN A 4 -11.26 -1.80 12.93
CA GLN A 4 -11.35 -0.80 14.00
C GLN A 4 -9.94 -0.39 14.39
N LYS A 5 -9.60 0.88 14.13
CA LYS A 5 -8.35 1.55 14.54
C LYS A 5 -8.27 1.55 16.07
N THR A 6 -7.59 0.56 16.64
CA THR A 6 -7.45 0.38 18.09
C THR A 6 -5.98 0.24 18.49
N GLY A 7 -5.66 0.51 19.76
CA GLY A 7 -4.33 0.28 20.31
C GLY A 7 -3.86 -1.18 20.16
N GLN A 8 -4.79 -2.14 20.18
CA GLN A 8 -4.47 -3.55 19.96
C GLN A 8 -4.12 -3.85 18.50
N TRP A 9 -4.86 -3.27 17.55
CA TRP A 9 -4.51 -3.32 16.13
C TRP A 9 -3.10 -2.78 15.87
N VAL A 10 -2.72 -1.67 16.49
CA VAL A 10 -1.35 -1.14 16.37
C VAL A 10 -0.30 -2.10 16.94
N LYS A 11 -0.56 -2.73 18.09
CA LYS A 11 0.36 -3.72 18.68
C LYS A 11 0.59 -4.91 17.77
N GLU A 12 -0.47 -5.41 17.14
CA GLU A 12 -0.40 -6.52 16.18
C GLU A 12 0.43 -6.11 14.97
N LEU A 13 0.18 -4.92 14.42
CA LEU A 13 0.90 -4.41 13.26
C LEU A 13 2.40 -4.20 13.54
N LEU A 14 2.75 -3.64 14.70
CA LEU A 14 4.15 -3.49 15.12
C LEU A 14 4.85 -4.84 15.20
N LYS A 15 4.17 -5.85 15.76
CA LYS A 15 4.71 -7.21 15.88
C LYS A 15 4.89 -7.87 14.50
N GLU A 16 3.93 -7.70 13.59
CA GLU A 16 4.05 -8.20 12.21
C GLU A 16 5.26 -7.59 11.49
N ASN A 17 5.53 -6.30 11.70
CA ASN A 17 6.66 -5.59 11.09
C ASN A 17 7.99 -5.75 11.85
N GLY A 18 8.04 -6.57 12.91
CA GLY A 18 9.25 -6.71 13.73
C GLY A 18 9.67 -5.43 14.46
N MET A 19 8.77 -4.45 14.58
CA MET A 19 9.00 -3.15 15.18
C MET A 19 8.63 -3.14 16.66
N SER A 20 9.43 -2.44 17.45
CA SER A 20 9.13 -2.16 18.85
C SER A 20 8.40 -0.82 19.01
N LYS A 21 7.82 -0.61 20.19
CA LYS A 21 7.26 0.70 20.59
C LYS A 21 8.28 1.82 20.47
N LYS A 22 9.55 1.52 20.77
CA LYS A 22 10.64 2.49 20.72
C LYS A 22 10.91 2.93 19.28
N ASP A 23 10.91 1.99 18.35
CA ASP A 23 11.09 2.27 16.92
C ASP A 23 9.95 3.16 16.40
N LEU A 24 8.71 2.88 16.83
CA LEU A 24 7.57 3.73 16.49
C LEU A 24 7.75 5.17 17.02
N CYS A 25 8.24 5.35 18.24
CA CYS A 25 8.50 6.68 18.81
C CYS A 25 9.61 7.41 18.05
N GLU A 26 10.70 6.72 17.71
CA GLU A 26 11.84 7.29 16.97
C GLU A 26 11.42 7.72 15.56
N GLN A 27 10.60 6.93 14.88
CA GLN A 27 10.15 7.22 13.51
C GLN A 27 9.07 8.31 13.43
N THR A 28 8.15 8.33 14.41
CA THR A 28 7.05 9.31 14.42
C THR A 28 7.40 10.62 15.13
N GLY A 29 8.49 10.64 15.90
CA GLY A 29 8.83 11.73 16.82
C GLY A 29 7.85 11.86 18.00
N LEU A 30 6.92 10.93 18.18
CA LEU A 30 5.96 10.95 19.27
C LEU A 30 6.63 10.54 20.58
N SER A 31 6.24 11.20 21.66
CA SER A 31 6.71 10.81 22.99
C SER A 31 6.19 9.43 23.38
N GLU A 32 7.02 8.70 24.14
CA GLU A 32 6.69 7.36 24.62
C GLU A 32 5.36 7.31 25.39
N LYS A 33 5.05 8.37 26.15
CA LYS A 33 3.80 8.51 26.90
C LYS A 33 2.57 8.58 26.01
N VAL A 34 2.67 9.25 24.86
CA VAL A 34 1.57 9.37 23.89
C VAL A 34 1.31 8.03 23.22
N VAL A 35 2.38 7.33 22.81
CA VAL A 35 2.27 6.00 22.22
C VAL A 35 1.72 5.00 23.24
N ASP A 36 2.15 5.02 24.51
CA ASP A 36 1.61 4.11 25.53
C ASP A 36 0.12 4.30 25.79
N ARG A 37 -0.36 5.55 25.82
CA ARG A 37 -1.79 5.85 25.97
C ARG A 37 -2.60 5.33 24.80
N LEU A 38 -2.09 5.49 23.57
CA LEU A 38 -2.74 4.90 22.41
C LEU A 38 -2.77 3.37 22.49
N LEU A 39 -1.63 2.73 22.81
CA LEU A 39 -1.48 1.28 22.80
C LEU A 39 -2.27 0.58 23.91
N ASN A 40 -2.38 1.19 25.09
CA ASN A 40 -2.95 0.56 26.28
C ASN A 40 -4.32 1.12 26.68
N GLU A 41 -4.55 2.41 26.46
CA GLU A 41 -5.78 3.11 26.86
C GLU A 41 -6.69 3.42 25.66
N ASN A 42 -6.22 3.15 24.43
CA ASN A 42 -6.88 3.52 23.18
C ASN A 42 -7.19 5.03 23.10
N GLU A 43 -6.39 5.84 23.79
CA GLU A 43 -6.56 7.29 23.93
C GLU A 43 -5.49 8.02 23.11
N ALA A 44 -5.90 8.62 22.00
CA ALA A 44 -5.08 9.50 21.20
C ALA A 44 -5.95 10.51 20.44
N ASN A 45 -5.42 11.71 20.23
CA ASN A 45 -6.09 12.70 19.38
C ASN A 45 -5.93 12.35 17.89
N GLU A 46 -6.73 12.99 17.05
CA GLU A 46 -6.73 12.76 15.60
C GLU A 46 -5.36 12.95 14.96
N GLN A 47 -4.60 13.97 15.39
CA GLN A 47 -3.25 14.23 14.87
C GLN A 47 -2.28 13.09 15.18
N THR A 48 -2.33 12.54 16.40
CA THR A 48 -1.50 11.42 16.84
C THR A 48 -1.87 10.16 16.07
N TRP A 49 -3.16 9.91 15.87
CA TRP A 49 -3.62 8.82 15.02
C TRP A 49 -3.16 9.00 13.58
N ASN A 50 -3.22 10.21 13.01
CA ASN A 50 -2.75 10.44 11.65
C ASN A 50 -1.25 10.19 11.51
N VAL A 51 -0.42 10.66 12.46
CA VAL A 51 1.03 10.40 12.45
C VAL A 51 1.33 8.91 12.54
N ILE A 52 0.69 8.21 13.49
CA ILE A 52 0.87 6.77 13.66
C ILE A 52 0.36 6.01 12.45
N LEU A 53 -0.80 6.39 11.91
CA LEU A 53 -1.35 5.76 10.71
C LEU A 53 -0.55 6.10 9.47
N THR A 54 0.13 7.24 9.36
CA THR A 54 1.05 7.51 8.24
C THR A 54 2.27 6.62 8.35
N GLN A 55 2.83 6.49 9.56
CA GLN A 55 4.00 5.64 9.78
C GLN A 55 3.69 4.14 9.65
N LEU A 56 2.52 3.72 10.15
CA LEU A 56 2.04 2.34 10.17
C LEU A 56 1.20 1.97 8.94
N ASN A 57 0.66 2.93 8.20
CA ASN A 57 0.35 2.78 6.76
C ASN A 57 1.66 2.79 5.98
N THR A 58 2.66 2.06 6.47
CA THR A 58 3.29 1.10 5.60
C THR A 58 2.19 0.15 5.11
N TYR A 59 1.37 0.61 4.15
CA TYR A 59 1.24 -0.22 2.97
C TYR A 59 2.68 -0.57 2.61
N PRO A 60 2.96 -1.86 2.41
CA PRO A 60 4.30 -2.39 2.31
C PRO A 60 5.19 -1.47 1.48
N ALA A 61 6.46 -1.34 1.83
CA ALA A 61 7.41 -0.68 0.94
C ALA A 61 7.32 -1.42 -0.40
N LEU A 62 6.53 -0.88 -1.32
CA LEU A 62 6.18 -1.48 -2.60
C LEU A 62 7.35 -1.20 -3.52
N ASP A 63 8.44 -1.88 -3.19
CA ASP A 63 9.70 -1.87 -3.91
C ASP A 63 9.59 -2.95 -4.99
N TYR A 64 8.64 -2.77 -5.91
CA TYR A 64 8.61 -3.58 -7.12
C TYR A 64 9.18 -2.74 -8.24
N PRO A 65 10.21 -3.23 -8.95
CA PRO A 65 10.74 -2.54 -10.12
C PRO A 65 9.67 -2.55 -11.21
N ALA A 66 8.95 -1.45 -11.30
CA ALA A 66 7.87 -1.21 -12.24
C ALA A 66 8.34 -1.26 -13.71
N GLU A 67 9.65 -1.34 -14.00
CA GLU A 67 10.17 -1.70 -15.33
C GLU A 67 9.63 -3.05 -15.82
N SER A 68 9.54 -4.07 -14.94
CA SER A 68 9.02 -5.39 -15.32
C SER A 68 7.52 -5.39 -15.65
N ILE A 69 6.74 -4.57 -14.93
CA ILE A 69 5.29 -4.42 -15.17
C ILE A 69 5.02 -3.68 -16.47
N LEU A 70 5.83 -2.69 -16.84
CA LEU A 70 5.67 -1.96 -18.10
C LEU A 70 5.92 -2.85 -19.31
N GLU A 71 6.95 -3.73 -19.25
CA GLU A 71 7.19 -4.72 -20.29
C GLU A 71 6.04 -5.72 -20.42
N ASP A 72 5.51 -6.21 -19.30
CA ASP A 72 4.36 -7.13 -19.29
C ASP A 72 3.10 -6.45 -19.86
N LEU A 73 2.79 -5.23 -19.41
CA LEU A 73 1.67 -4.45 -19.94
C LEU A 73 1.79 -4.21 -21.44
N GLN A 74 3.01 -3.91 -21.93
CA GLN A 74 3.24 -3.72 -23.36
C GLN A 74 3.07 -5.03 -24.15
N ASN A 75 3.50 -6.16 -23.59
CA ASN A 75 3.26 -7.48 -24.19
C ASN A 75 1.77 -7.81 -24.25
N ASP A 76 1.03 -7.54 -23.18
CA ASP A 76 -0.41 -7.80 -23.11
C ASP A 76 -1.21 -6.88 -24.04
N MET A 77 -0.84 -5.60 -24.14
CA MET A 77 -1.42 -4.68 -25.13
C MET A 77 -1.20 -5.18 -26.56
N ASN A 78 -0.02 -5.73 -26.87
CA ASN A 78 0.25 -6.30 -28.19
C ASN A 78 -0.57 -7.56 -28.49
N GLN A 79 -0.99 -8.31 -27.46
CA GLN A 79 -1.77 -9.54 -27.61
C GLN A 79 -3.29 -9.31 -27.62
N LEU A 80 -3.77 -8.43 -26.75
CA LEU A 80 -5.20 -8.26 -26.45
C LEU A 80 -5.77 -6.93 -26.95
N GLY A 81 -4.91 -5.95 -27.24
CA GLY A 81 -5.28 -4.59 -27.59
C GLY A 81 -5.20 -3.63 -26.40
N PRO A 82 -4.86 -2.34 -26.62
CA PRO A 82 -4.76 -1.33 -25.57
C PRO A 82 -6.08 -1.10 -24.81
N GLU A 83 -7.21 -1.36 -25.46
CA GLU A 83 -8.57 -1.23 -24.90
C GLU A 83 -8.99 -2.37 -23.97
N ALA A 84 -8.19 -3.42 -23.85
CA ALA A 84 -8.53 -4.56 -23.00
C ALA A 84 -8.60 -4.12 -21.52
N GLU A 85 -9.63 -4.59 -20.81
CA GLU A 85 -9.83 -4.27 -19.39
C GLU A 85 -8.86 -5.05 -18.51
N CYS A 86 -8.35 -4.40 -17.48
CA CYS A 86 -7.55 -4.98 -16.43
C CYS A 86 -7.91 -4.39 -15.06
N ALA A 87 -7.53 -5.08 -14.00
CA ALA A 87 -7.62 -4.60 -12.62
C ALA A 87 -6.23 -4.18 -12.15
N VAL A 88 -6.05 -2.94 -11.70
CA VAL A 88 -4.79 -2.47 -11.10
C VAL A 88 -4.94 -2.39 -9.59
N TYR A 89 -3.95 -2.94 -8.88
CA TYR A 89 -3.88 -2.98 -7.43
C TYR A 89 -2.99 -1.86 -6.89
N TYR A 90 -3.47 -1.17 -5.86
CA TYR A 90 -2.77 -0.04 -5.26
C TYR A 90 -2.91 0.03 -3.74
N GLY A 91 -1.93 0.66 -3.11
CA GLY A 91 -1.92 1.07 -1.71
C GLY A 91 -1.90 2.60 -1.57
N VAL A 92 -2.08 3.10 -0.34
CA VAL A 92 -1.93 4.53 -0.02
C VAL A 92 -0.75 4.70 0.93
N ASN A 93 0.28 5.41 0.50
CA ASN A 93 1.46 5.73 1.32
C ASN A 93 1.65 7.26 1.38
N ASP A 94 1.67 7.81 2.59
CA ASP A 94 1.79 9.26 2.86
C ASP A 94 0.83 10.14 2.04
N GLY A 95 -0.41 9.66 1.84
CA GLY A 95 -1.43 10.36 1.04
C GLY A 95 -1.29 10.21 -0.47
N ASN A 96 -0.25 9.52 -0.96
CA ASN A 96 -0.04 9.19 -2.36
C ASN A 96 -0.54 7.79 -2.69
N LEU A 97 -1.10 7.61 -3.88
CA LEU A 97 -1.46 6.30 -4.41
C LEU A 97 -0.21 5.64 -4.98
N ILE A 98 0.06 4.40 -4.57
CA ILE A 98 1.16 3.59 -5.09
C ILE A 98 0.56 2.36 -5.77
N PHE A 99 0.71 2.28 -7.09
CA PHE A 99 0.28 1.15 -7.93
C PHE A 99 1.34 0.06 -7.92
N THR A 100 0.91 -1.20 -7.89
CA THR A 100 1.76 -2.31 -7.42
C THR A 100 1.74 -3.53 -8.31
N ASP A 101 0.60 -3.80 -8.93
CA ASP A 101 0.37 -4.98 -9.75
C ASP A 101 -0.88 -4.73 -10.62
N TYR A 102 -1.05 -5.53 -11.66
CA TYR A 102 -2.26 -5.55 -12.47
C TYR A 102 -2.69 -6.99 -12.79
N LYS A 103 -3.95 -7.15 -13.18
CA LYS A 103 -4.54 -8.44 -13.49
C LYS A 103 -5.48 -8.37 -14.66
N LEU A 104 -5.28 -9.28 -15.61
CA LEU A 104 -6.21 -9.55 -16.68
C LEU A 104 -7.38 -10.45 -16.23
N PRO A 105 -8.59 -10.26 -16.78
CA PRO A 105 -9.74 -11.11 -16.49
C PRO A 105 -9.44 -12.60 -16.70
N GLY A 106 -9.61 -13.40 -15.65
CA GLY A 106 -9.43 -14.85 -15.71
C GLY A 106 -7.97 -15.34 -15.69
N GLN A 107 -6.98 -14.44 -15.56
CA GLN A 107 -5.58 -14.82 -15.36
C GLN A 107 -5.20 -14.87 -13.86
N HIS A 108 -4.08 -15.54 -13.55
CA HIS A 108 -3.51 -15.53 -12.20
C HIS A 108 -2.78 -14.20 -11.95
N ASP A 109 -2.66 -13.83 -10.69
CA ASP A 109 -2.07 -12.55 -10.28
C ASP A 109 -0.56 -12.49 -10.63
N HIS A 110 -0.11 -11.35 -11.18
CA HIS A 110 1.29 -11.09 -11.54
C HIS A 110 2.11 -10.69 -10.31
N GLY A 111 2.07 -11.54 -9.28
CA GLY A 111 3.08 -11.52 -8.23
C GLY A 111 3.22 -10.18 -7.49
N ALA A 112 2.14 -9.61 -6.97
CA ALA A 112 2.29 -8.74 -5.80
C ALA A 112 3.10 -9.49 -4.73
N ASN A 113 4.24 -8.93 -4.30
CA ASN A 113 5.03 -9.43 -3.15
C ASN A 113 4.22 -9.45 -1.83
N GLU A 114 2.95 -9.05 -1.89
CA GLU A 114 2.10 -8.70 -0.77
C GLU A 114 0.70 -9.30 -0.97
N PRO A 115 0.00 -9.67 0.12
CA PRO A 115 -1.33 -10.24 0.01
C PRO A 115 -2.30 -9.25 -0.65
N ILE A 116 -2.80 -9.59 -1.83
CA ILE A 116 -3.75 -8.78 -2.63
C ILE A 116 -4.98 -8.37 -1.81
N ASP A 117 -5.38 -9.17 -0.83
CA ASP A 117 -6.48 -8.88 0.12
C ASP A 117 -6.30 -7.58 0.92
N ARG A 118 -5.07 -7.05 0.99
CA ARG A 118 -4.75 -5.80 1.68
C ARG A 118 -4.78 -4.59 0.74
N LEU A 119 -4.78 -4.80 -0.58
CA LEU A 119 -4.72 -3.74 -1.60
C LEU A 119 -6.12 -3.30 -2.04
N SER A 120 -6.21 -2.05 -2.50
CA SER A 120 -7.40 -1.55 -3.19
C SER A 120 -7.27 -1.80 -4.70
N THR A 121 -8.39 -1.87 -5.41
CA THR A 121 -8.42 -2.23 -6.84
C THR A 121 -9.19 -1.20 -7.65
N ILE A 122 -8.65 -0.81 -8.81
CA ILE A 122 -9.36 -0.06 -9.84
C ILE A 122 -9.43 -0.88 -11.13
N HIS A 123 -10.51 -0.75 -11.88
CA HIS A 123 -10.67 -1.41 -13.18
C HIS A 123 -10.55 -0.37 -14.28
N ILE A 124 -9.59 -0.55 -15.17
CA ILE A 124 -9.17 0.39 -16.21
C ILE A 124 -8.68 -0.37 -17.43
N THR A 125 -8.36 0.33 -18.53
CA THR A 125 -7.75 -0.31 -19.71
C THR A 125 -6.25 -0.59 -19.50
N LEU A 126 -5.68 -1.47 -20.31
CA LEU A 126 -4.24 -1.72 -20.32
C LEU A 126 -3.44 -0.45 -20.66
N GLU A 127 -3.93 0.39 -21.57
CA GLU A 127 -3.32 1.68 -21.90
C GLU A 127 -3.32 2.62 -20.68
N GLU A 128 -4.45 2.72 -19.96
CA GLU A 128 -4.55 3.53 -18.74
C GLU A 128 -3.65 3.00 -17.64
N ALA A 129 -3.52 1.67 -17.50
CA ALA A 129 -2.60 1.05 -16.55
C ALA A 129 -1.15 1.38 -16.89
N TYR A 130 -0.75 1.24 -18.15
CA TYR A 130 0.59 1.57 -18.62
C TYR A 130 0.94 3.03 -18.31
N GLU A 131 0.05 3.97 -18.62
CA GLU A 131 0.24 5.38 -18.29
C GLU A 131 0.40 5.65 -16.79
N LEU A 132 -0.35 4.93 -15.93
CA LEU A 132 -0.25 5.07 -14.48
C LEU A 132 1.11 4.62 -13.96
N PHE A 133 1.56 3.43 -14.39
CA PHE A 133 2.87 2.90 -13.99
C PHE A 133 4.03 3.73 -14.55
N GLU A 134 3.91 4.24 -15.78
CA GLU A 134 4.91 5.14 -16.37
C GLU A 134 5.03 6.45 -15.57
N LYS A 135 3.90 7.10 -15.26
CA LYS A 135 3.88 8.35 -14.46
C LYS A 135 4.46 8.14 -13.07
N GLN A 136 4.15 7.00 -12.43
CA GLN A 136 4.69 6.65 -11.12
C GLN A 136 6.22 6.46 -11.17
N ASN A 137 6.76 5.83 -12.23
CA ASN A 137 8.20 5.64 -12.40
C ASN A 137 8.96 6.94 -12.68
N MET A 138 8.31 7.93 -13.28
CA MET A 138 8.91 9.25 -13.50
C MET A 138 8.93 10.13 -12.24
N THR A 139 8.20 9.75 -11.19
CA THR A 139 8.09 10.52 -9.94
C THR A 139 8.86 9.91 -8.76
N LEU A 140 9.42 8.71 -8.92
CA LEU A 140 10.38 8.06 -8.04
C LEU A 140 11.82 8.46 -8.38
#